data_AF-A0A6L6CAF0-F1
#
_entry.id   AF-A0A6L6CAF0-F1
#
_cell.length_a   1.000
_cell.length_b   1.000
_cell.length_c   1.000
_cell.angle_alpha   90.00
_cell.angle_beta   90.00
_cell.angle_gamma   90.00
#
_symmetry.space_group_name_H-M   'P 1'
#
loop_
_entity.id
_entity.type
_entity.pdbx_description
1 polymer ?
#
loop_
_entity_poly.entity_id
_entity_poly.type
_entity_poly.pdbx_seq_one_letter_code
_entity_poly.pdbx_strand_id
1 'polypeptide(L)' 'MSVALSAPDISRALIRISHEILEANPSTDQITLLGIPTRGAHLALRIAATMSQIVE' A
#
# COMPACT_ATOMS: atom_id res chain seq x y z
N MET A 1 -17.69 -12.94 16.77
CA MET A 1 -17.27 -11.64 16.20
C MET A 1 -16.76 -11.91 14.80
N SER A 2 -17.41 -11.40 13.75
CA SER A 2 -16.91 -11.58 12.38
C SER A 2 -15.74 -10.64 12.14
N VAL A 3 -14.63 -11.16 11.60
CA VAL A 3 -13.52 -10.33 11.13
C VAL A 3 -13.84 -9.86 9.72
N ALA A 4 -13.74 -8.55 9.46
CA ALA A 4 -14.02 -8.00 8.13
C ALA A 4 -12.91 -8.33 7.12
N LEU A 5 -11.65 -8.29 7.57
CA LEU A 5 -10.47 -8.65 6.79
C LEU A 5 -9.50 -9.42 7.68
N SER A 6 -9.09 -10.61 7.25
CA SER A 6 -8.02 -11.37 7.89
C SER A 6 -6.65 -10.76 7.59
N ALA A 7 -5.61 -11.13 8.34
CA ALA A 7 -4.25 -10.67 8.06
C ALA A 7 -3.76 -11.04 6.63
N PRO A 8 -4.05 -12.25 6.10
CA PRO A 8 -3.82 -12.55 4.69
C PRO A 8 -4.59 -11.64 3.72
N ASP A 9 -5.85 -11.29 4.02
CA ASP A 9 -6.64 -10.39 3.16
C ASP A 9 -6.03 -8.99 3.10
N ILE A 10 -5.60 -8.46 4.24
CA ILE A 10 -4.92 -7.15 4.31
C ILE A 10 -3.63 -7.18 3.50
N SER A 11 -2.85 -8.25 3.60
CA SER A 11 -1.57 -8.37 2.87
C SER A 11 -1.79 -8.39 1.36
N ARG A 12 -2.79 -9.16 0.89
CA ARG A 12 -3.19 -9.17 -0.53
C ARG A 12 -3.70 -7.80 -0.99
N ALA A 13 -4.50 -7.13 -0.17
CA ALA A 13 -5.03 -5.81 -0.50
C ALA A 13 -3.90 -4.77 -0.65
N LEU A 14 -2.89 -4.81 0.22
CA LEU A 14 -1.74 -3.90 0.14
C LEU A 14 -0.91 -4.12 -1.12
N ILE A 15 -0.65 -5.38 -1.51
CA ILE A 15 0.03 -5.70 -2.77
C ILE A 15 -0.76 -5.16 -3.96
N ARG A 16 -2.09 -5.41 -3.99
CA ARG A 16 -2.95 -4.93 -5.07
C ARG A 16 -2.94 -3.40 -5.17
N ILE A 17 -3.13 -2.69 -4.05
CA ILE A 17 -3.09 -1.23 -4.02
C ILE A 17 -1.73 -0.71 -4.50
N SER A 18 -0.63 -1.38 -4.14
CA SER A 18 0.72 -0.99 -4.57
C SER A 18 0.89 -1.10 -6.09
N HIS A 19 0.42 -2.20 -6.70
CA HIS A 19 0.40 -2.32 -8.17
C HIS A 19 -0.48 -1.27 -8.83
N GLU A 20 -1.70 -1.05 -8.33
CA GLU A 20 -2.62 -0.04 -8.87
C GLU A 20 -2.00 1.37 -8.84
N ILE A 21 -1.29 1.74 -7.76
CA ILE A 21 -0.58 3.03 -7.65
C ILE A 21 0.54 3.13 -8.69
N LEU A 22 1.36 2.09 -8.85
CA LEU A 22 2.48 2.08 -9.80
C LEU A 22 2.01 2.13 -11.25
N GLU A 23 0.95 1.38 -11.58
CA GLU A 23 0.36 1.37 -12.93
C GLU A 23 -0.28 2.71 -13.28
N ALA A 24 -0.96 3.36 -12.31
CA ALA A 24 -1.55 4.67 -12.51
C ALA A 24 -0.51 5.80 -12.62
N ASN A 25 0.73 5.56 -12.18
CA ASN A 25 1.78 6.58 -12.11
C ASN A 25 3.10 6.04 -12.71
N PRO A 26 3.28 6.14 -14.04
CA PRO A 26 4.45 5.60 -14.75
C PRO A 26 5.78 6.20 -14.30
N SER A 27 5.76 7.44 -13.81
CA SER A 27 6.91 8.12 -13.22
C SER A 27 6.84 8.02 -11.70
N THR A 28 7.39 6.94 -11.16
CA THR A 28 7.31 6.61 -9.72
C THR A 28 8.12 7.56 -8.83
N ASP A 29 9.10 8.27 -9.41
CA ASP A 29 9.99 9.22 -8.72
C ASP A 29 9.27 10.47 -8.16
N GLN A 30 8.00 10.70 -8.52
CA GLN A 30 7.24 11.89 -8.14
C GLN A 30 6.00 11.58 -7.28
N ILE A 31 5.89 10.36 -6.75
CA ILE A 31 4.75 9.95 -5.94
C ILE A 31 5.05 10.16 -4.46
N THR A 32 4.12 10.79 -3.75
CA THR A 32 4.15 10.89 -2.28
C THR A 32 2.93 10.20 -1.68
N LEU A 33 3.16 9.30 -0.71
CA LEU A 33 2.10 8.66 0.06
C LEU A 33 1.86 9.43 1.37
N LEU A 34 0.68 10.04 1.51
CA LEU A 34 0.28 10.75 2.73
C LEU A 34 -0.73 9.92 3.54
N GLY A 35 -0.29 9.37 4.66
CA GLY A 35 -1.17 8.69 5.61
C GLY A 35 -1.83 9.66 6.58
N ILE A 36 -3.15 9.60 6.70
CA ILE A 36 -3.94 10.35 7.71
C ILE A 36 -3.67 9.78 9.12
N PRO A 37 -3.76 10.59 10.20
CA PRO A 37 -3.37 10.18 11.55
C PRO A 37 -3.97 8.86 12.03
N THR A 38 -3.25 8.19 12.95
CA THR A 38 -3.46 6.82 13.46
C THR A 38 -2.96 5.73 12.51
N ARG A 39 -3.83 4.83 12.05
CA ARG A 39 -3.45 3.65 11.25
C ARG A 39 -3.17 3.98 9.79
N GLY A 40 -3.64 5.13 9.29
CA GLY A 40 -3.36 5.58 7.92
C GLY A 40 -1.87 5.81 7.68
N ALA A 41 -1.17 6.41 8.63
CA ALA A 41 0.30 6.58 8.59
C ALA A 41 1.03 5.24 8.48
N HIS A 42 0.64 4.24 9.28
CA HIS A 42 1.24 2.90 9.20
C HIS A 42 0.92 2.18 7.89
N LEU A 43 -0.30 2.35 7.34
CA LEU A 43 -0.66 1.77 6.05
C LEU A 43 0.13 2.41 4.90
N ALA A 44 0.32 3.74 4.92
CA ALA A 44 1.13 4.44 3.92
C ALA A 44 2.58 3.91 3.89
N LEU A 45 3.19 3.71 5.06
CA LEU A 45 4.53 3.11 5.17
C LEU A 45 4.58 1.66 4.64
N ARG A 46 3.54 0.86 4.91
CA ARG A 46 3.45 -0.52 4.40
C ARG A 46 3.31 -0.56 2.88
N ILE A 47 2.49 0.32 2.32
CA ILE A 47 2.33 0.45 0.86
C ILE A 47 3.67 0.88 0.24
N ALA A 48 4.36 1.87 0.80
CA ALA A 48 5.67 2.29 0.33
C ALA A 48 6.67 1.12 0.30
N ALA A 49 6.75 0.35 1.38
CA ALA A 49 7.63 -0.83 1.47
C ALA A 49 7.26 -1.90 0.43
N THR A 50 5.97 -2.19 0.23
CA THR A 50 5.51 -3.13 -0.79
C THR A 50 5.81 -2.63 -2.21
N MET A 51 5.64 -1.34 -2.49
CA MET A 51 6.01 -0.75 -3.79
C MET A 51 7.50 -0.91 -4.07
N SER A 52 8.37 -0.65 -3.08
CA SER A 52 9.82 -0.85 -3.24
C SER A 52 10.19 -2.29 -3.59
N GLN A 53 9.47 -3.29 -3.04
CA GLN A 53 9.69 -4.70 -3.37
C GLN A 53 9.22 -5.10 -4.77
N ILE A 54 8.31 -4.34 -5.38
CA ILE A 54 7.78 -4.61 -6.73
C ILE A 54 8.69 -4.01 -7.81
N VAL A 55 9.33 -2.88 -7.51
CA VAL A 55 10.14 -2.10 -8.45
C VAL A 55 11.61 -2.54 -8.47
N GLU A 56 12.09 -3.25 -7.43
CA GLU A 56 13.39 -3.92 -7.40
C GLU A 56 13.46 -5.09 -8.39
#